data_AF-A0AA90VK49-F1
#
_entry.id   AF-A0AA90VK49-F1
#
_cell.length_a   1.000
_cell.length_b   1.000
_cell.length_c   1.000
_cell.angle_alpha   90.00
_cell.angle_beta   90.00
_cell.angle_gamma   90.00
#
_symmetry.space_group_name_H-M   'P 1'
#
loop_
_entity.id
_entity.type
_entity.pdbx_description
1 polymer ?
#
loop_
_entity_poly.entity_id
_entity_poly.type
_entity_poly.pdbx_seq_one_letter_code
_entity_poly.pdbx_strand_id
1 'polypeptide(L)'
;MKYKKIILGVALALACFSSLNANALTETKVKKTETQAAAPNVYWTDGYGRVSYTTNSIISPVVKIALKEFAGDMKAVTGFDAKEKSGAPIQIYQLDQLTNKEFSAVEKLGAPLHLINTAKDA
;
A
#
# COMPACT_ATOMS: atom_id res chain seq x y z
N MET A 1 -3.56 -11.15 -43.51
CA MET A 1 -3.32 -10.33 -42.30
C MET A 1 -2.89 -8.94 -42.73
N LYS A 2 -3.57 -7.89 -42.27
CA LYS A 2 -3.32 -6.49 -42.66
C LYS A 2 -3.09 -5.67 -41.39
N TYR A 3 -1.89 -5.13 -41.21
CA TYR A 3 -1.52 -4.26 -40.10
C TYR A 3 -1.46 -2.80 -40.60
N LYS A 4 -2.23 -1.91 -39.97
CA LYS A 4 -2.18 -0.46 -40.24
C LYS A 4 -1.31 0.21 -39.17
N LYS A 5 -0.34 1.00 -39.62
CA LYS A 5 0.59 1.79 -38.79
C LYS A 5 -0.17 2.96 -38.15
N ILE A 6 -0.07 3.11 -36.82
CA ILE A 6 -0.58 4.27 -36.08
C ILE A 6 0.64 5.16 -35.80
N ILE A 7 0.66 6.36 -36.38
CA ILE A 7 1.71 7.36 -36.16
C ILE A 7 1.34 8.15 -34.90
N LEU A 8 2.27 8.16 -33.95
CA LEU A 8 2.24 8.90 -32.68
C LEU A 8 2.52 10.38 -32.97
N GLY A 9 1.61 11.28 -32.58
CA GLY A 9 1.83 12.73 -32.60
C GLY A 9 1.42 13.33 -31.26
N VAL A 10 2.39 13.58 -30.38
CA VAL A 10 2.19 14.31 -29.13
C VAL A 10 2.54 15.77 -29.38
N ALA A 11 1.52 16.62 -29.49
CA ALA A 11 1.70 18.07 -29.49
C ALA A 11 1.63 18.57 -28.05
N LEU A 12 2.77 18.97 -27.51
CA LEU A 12 2.89 19.66 -26.22
C LEU A 12 2.59 21.15 -26.45
N ALA A 13 1.37 21.59 -26.15
CA ALA A 13 1.02 23.00 -26.16
C ALA A 13 0.92 23.51 -24.72
N LEU A 14 1.89 24.34 -24.34
CA LEU A 14 1.85 25.20 -23.16
C LEU A 14 0.88 26.36 -23.45
N ALA A 15 -0.24 26.45 -22.74
CA ALA A 15 -1.12 27.61 -22.79
C ALA A 15 -1.44 28.07 -21.37
N CYS A 16 -1.01 29.29 -21.06
CA CYS A 16 -1.27 30.02 -19.83
C CYS A 16 -2.78 30.21 -19.64
N PHE A 17 -3.31 29.79 -18.49
CA PHE A 17 -4.70 30.08 -18.11
C PHE A 17 -4.79 31.47 -17.48
N SER A 18 -5.19 32.45 -18.30
CA SER A 18 -5.88 33.65 -17.81
C SER A 18 -7.38 33.49 -18.05
N SER A 19 -8.14 33.85 -17.02
CA SER A 19 -9.57 33.65 -16.80
C SER A 19 -10.48 34.19 -17.91
N LEU A 20 -11.43 33.38 -18.38
CA LEU A 20 -12.71 33.81 -18.95
C LEU A 20 -13.84 32.81 -18.59
N ASN A 21 -14.93 33.37 -18.06
CA ASN A 21 -16.24 32.77 -17.87
C ASN A 21 -17.11 33.14 -19.09
N ALA A 22 -17.73 32.15 -19.75
CA ALA A 22 -19.07 32.28 -20.34
C ALA A 22 -19.56 30.91 -20.83
N ASN A 23 -20.82 30.62 -20.52
CA ASN A 23 -21.61 29.50 -21.00
C ASN A 23 -21.42 29.19 -22.50
N ALA A 24 -21.15 27.92 -22.80
CA ALA A 24 -21.57 27.30 -24.05
C ALA A 24 -21.91 25.83 -23.77
N LEU A 25 -23.21 25.55 -23.75
CA LEU A 25 -23.79 24.22 -23.79
C LEU A 25 -23.42 23.56 -25.12
N THR A 26 -22.53 22.57 -25.09
CA THR A 26 -22.42 21.56 -26.14
C THR A 26 -22.21 20.20 -25.52
N GLU A 27 -23.22 19.37 -25.68
CA GLU A 27 -23.31 17.97 -25.30
C GLU A 27 -22.03 17.22 -25.70
N THR A 28 -21.19 16.93 -24.72
CA THR A 28 -20.05 16.02 -24.87
C THR A 28 -20.34 14.81 -24.02
N LYS A 29 -20.72 13.73 -24.73
CA LYS A 29 -20.74 12.33 -24.29
C LYS A 29 -19.74 12.12 -23.15
N VAL A 30 -20.27 11.98 -21.93
CA VAL A 30 -19.49 11.69 -20.72
C VAL A 30 -18.80 10.36 -20.91
N LYS A 31 -17.57 10.41 -21.44
CA LYS A 31 -16.58 9.38 -21.15
C LYS A 31 -16.44 9.47 -19.63
N LYS A 32 -16.98 8.47 -18.93
CA LYS A 32 -16.75 8.27 -17.50
C LYS A 32 -15.24 8.16 -17.36
N THR A 33 -14.59 9.29 -17.15
CA THR A 33 -13.29 9.35 -16.50
C THR A 33 -13.61 8.71 -15.16
N GLU A 34 -13.34 7.42 -15.06
CA GLU A 34 -13.17 6.80 -13.76
C GLU A 34 -12.04 7.61 -13.14
N THR A 35 -12.42 8.59 -12.31
CA THR A 35 -11.52 9.20 -11.36
C THR A 35 -10.97 8.01 -10.60
N GLN A 36 -9.78 7.57 -10.99
CA GLN A 36 -9.05 6.57 -10.26
C GLN A 36 -8.91 7.16 -8.88
N ALA A 37 -9.72 6.65 -7.94
CA ALA A 37 -9.70 7.14 -6.58
C ALA A 37 -8.25 7.05 -6.11
N ALA A 38 -7.71 8.17 -5.62
CA ALA A 38 -6.35 8.18 -5.11
C ALA A 38 -6.23 7.05 -4.08
N ALA A 39 -5.16 6.25 -4.20
CA ALA A 39 -4.94 5.18 -3.24
C ALA A 39 -4.90 5.78 -1.82
N PRO A 40 -5.51 5.11 -0.83
CA PRO A 40 -5.51 5.61 0.53
C PRO A 40 -4.06 5.76 1.02
N ASN A 41 -3.77 6.89 1.66
CA ASN A 41 -2.48 7.09 2.31
C ASN A 41 -2.35 6.13 3.50
N VAL A 42 -1.23 5.44 3.57
CA VAL A 42 -0.89 4.58 4.71
C VAL A 42 0.10 5.33 5.59
N TYR A 43 -0.30 5.58 6.85
CA TYR A 43 0.54 6.24 7.83
C TYR A 43 1.16 5.20 8.77
N TRP A 44 2.49 5.17 8.83
CA TRP A 44 3.22 4.26 9.70
C TRP A 44 3.44 4.84 11.09
N THR A 45 3.55 6.17 11.18
CA THR A 45 3.76 6.90 12.42
C THR A 45 2.43 7.39 13.00
N ASP A 46 2.35 7.45 14.32
CA ASP A 46 1.30 8.22 14.99
C ASP A 46 1.52 9.74 14.87
N GLY A 47 0.64 10.54 15.48
CA GLY A 47 0.75 12.00 15.48
C GLY A 47 2.00 12.56 16.19
N TYR A 48 2.77 11.71 16.88
CA TYR A 48 4.03 12.05 17.54
C TYR A 48 5.25 11.48 16.81
N GLY A 49 5.07 10.89 15.62
CA GLY A 49 6.16 10.30 14.85
C GLY A 49 6.57 8.89 15.30
N ARG A 50 5.83 8.24 16.21
CA ARG A 50 6.19 6.92 16.74
C ARG A 50 5.66 5.81 15.85
N VAL A 51 6.50 4.83 15.56
CA VAL A 51 6.13 3.63 14.82
C VAL A 51 5.72 2.54 15.79
N SER A 52 4.62 1.85 15.52
CA SER A 52 4.21 0.68 16.29
C SER A 52 3.81 -0.48 15.39
N TYR A 53 4.01 -1.71 15.88
CA TYR A 53 3.67 -2.94 15.16
C TYR A 53 3.00 -3.98 16.08
N THR A 54 2.39 -5.00 15.50
CA THR A 54 1.98 -6.25 16.17
C THR A 54 2.56 -7.45 15.46
N THR A 55 2.80 -8.54 16.19
CA THR A 55 3.11 -9.84 15.59
C THR A 55 2.03 -10.89 15.89
N ASN A 56 2.08 -12.04 15.21
CA ASN A 56 1.43 -13.23 15.74
C ASN A 56 2.12 -13.71 17.04
N SER A 57 1.43 -14.56 17.78
CA SER A 57 1.82 -15.01 19.13
C SER A 57 3.12 -15.80 19.17
N ILE A 58 3.45 -16.54 18.12
CA ILE A 58 4.67 -17.35 18.02
C ILE A 58 5.50 -16.86 16.84
N ILE A 59 6.69 -16.37 17.11
CA ILE A 59 7.65 -15.95 16.08
C ILE A 59 9.01 -16.59 16.33
N SER A 60 9.71 -16.92 15.24
CA SER A 60 11.04 -17.53 15.30
C SER A 60 12.09 -16.56 15.87
N PRO A 61 13.23 -17.06 16.40
CA PRO A 61 14.32 -16.21 16.85
C PRO A 61 14.85 -15.26 15.77
N VAL A 62 14.89 -15.70 14.51
CA VAL A 62 15.33 -14.87 13.38
C VAL A 62 14.40 -13.68 13.17
N VAL A 63 13.08 -13.89 13.23
CA VAL A 63 12.11 -12.79 13.15
C VAL A 63 12.27 -11.82 14.33
N LYS A 64 12.57 -12.31 15.54
CA LYS A 64 12.87 -11.42 16.68
C LYS A 64 14.09 -10.53 16.44
N ILE A 65 15.11 -11.03 15.75
CA ILE A 65 16.28 -10.24 15.36
C ILE A 65 15.87 -9.18 14.33
N ALA A 66 15.12 -9.57 13.30
CA ALA A 66 14.63 -8.63 12.29
C ALA A 66 13.76 -7.52 12.91
N LEU A 67 12.92 -7.82 13.90
CA LEU A 67 12.13 -6.82 14.62
C LEU A 67 13.02 -5.85 15.43
N LYS A 68 14.13 -6.33 15.98
CA LYS A 68 15.10 -5.49 16.68
C LYS A 68 15.82 -4.55 15.72
N GLU A 69 16.22 -5.05 14.55
CA GLU A 69 16.83 -4.24 13.48
C GLU A 69 15.84 -3.21 12.96
N PHE A 70 14.60 -3.62 12.68
CA PHE A 70 13.51 -2.73 12.31
C PHE A 70 13.29 -1.61 13.34
N ALA A 71 13.31 -1.91 14.64
CA ALA A 71 13.20 -0.90 15.67
C ALA A 71 14.36 0.12 15.62
N GLY A 72 15.58 -0.34 15.36
CA GLY A 72 16.76 0.51 15.16
C GLY A 72 16.65 1.38 13.91
N ASP A 73 16.17 0.84 12.80
CA ASP A 73 15.94 1.58 11.56
C ASP A 73 14.91 2.69 11.78
N MET A 74 13.79 2.37 12.44
CA MET A 74 12.76 3.36 12.74
C MET A 74 13.27 4.44 13.71
N LYS A 75 14.19 4.11 14.62
CA LYS A 75 14.87 5.12 15.44
C LYS A 75 15.74 6.04 14.61
N ALA A 76 16.48 5.51 13.64
CA ALA A 76 17.30 6.34 12.75
C ALA A 76 16.45 7.27 11.87
N VAL A 77 15.26 6.82 11.44
CA VAL A 77 14.35 7.60 10.59
C VAL A 77 13.50 8.60 11.37
N THR A 78 13.02 8.23 12.57
CA THR A 78 12.00 9.00 13.31
C THR A 78 12.50 9.58 14.63
N GLY A 79 13.68 9.16 15.11
CA GLY A 79 14.17 9.44 16.46
C GLY A 79 13.62 8.50 17.54
N PHE A 80 12.64 7.64 17.22
CA PHE A 80 11.98 6.74 18.17
C PHE A 80 12.11 5.28 17.74
N ASP A 81 12.50 4.42 18.69
CA ASP A 81 12.45 2.96 18.48
C ASP A 81 11.02 2.51 18.19
N ALA A 82 10.81 1.69 17.15
CA ALA A 82 9.52 1.06 16.92
C ALA A 82 9.14 0.14 18.09
N LYS A 83 7.86 0.11 18.46
CA LYS A 83 7.38 -0.68 19.60
C LYS A 83 6.24 -1.61 19.22
N GLU A 84 6.27 -2.81 19.79
CA GLU A 84 5.13 -3.70 19.72
C GLU A 84 3.97 -3.16 20.58
N LYS A 85 2.78 -3.07 20.01
CA LYS A 85 1.57 -2.59 20.69
C LYS A 85 0.33 -3.21 20.08
N SER A 86 -0.60 -3.69 20.92
CA SER A 86 -1.90 -4.17 20.45
C SER A 86 -2.64 -3.11 19.63
N GLY A 87 -3.20 -3.53 18.49
CA GLY A 87 -3.92 -2.64 17.57
C GLY A 87 -3.04 -1.66 16.82
N ALA A 88 -1.74 -1.93 16.70
CA ALA A 88 -0.84 -1.12 15.88
C ALA A 88 -1.24 -1.15 14.39
N PRO A 89 -0.95 -0.07 13.63
CA PRO A 89 -1.27 0.00 12.21
C PRO A 89 -0.44 -0.97 11.37
N ILE A 90 0.77 -1.32 11.81
CA ILE A 90 1.64 -2.30 11.13
C ILE A 90 1.41 -3.68 11.75
N GLN A 91 1.00 -4.64 10.94
CA GLN A 91 0.81 -6.03 11.37
C GLN A 91 1.80 -6.93 10.63
N ILE A 92 2.60 -7.68 11.38
CA ILE A 92 3.66 -8.54 10.85
C ILE A 92 3.32 -9.98 11.20
N TYR A 93 3.23 -10.85 10.20
CA TYR A 93 2.83 -12.25 10.39
C TYR A 93 3.91 -13.17 9.86
N GLN A 94 4.36 -14.12 10.69
CA GLN A 94 5.13 -15.27 10.24
C GLN A 94 4.16 -16.40 9.89
N LEU A 95 3.90 -16.60 8.58
CA LEU A 95 2.80 -17.45 8.09
C LEU A 95 2.88 -18.91 8.55
N ASP A 96 4.07 -19.49 8.61
CA ASP A 96 4.31 -20.87 9.05
C ASP A 96 4.11 -21.06 10.58
N GLN A 97 4.04 -19.97 11.34
CA GLN A 97 3.85 -19.97 12.80
C GLN A 97 2.48 -19.41 13.22
N LEU A 98 1.55 -19.25 12.28
CA LEU A 98 0.18 -18.86 12.61
C LEU A 98 -0.58 -20.02 13.22
N THR A 99 -1.26 -19.75 14.33
CA THR A 99 -2.32 -20.64 14.81
C THR A 99 -3.53 -20.60 13.88
N ASN A 100 -4.38 -21.63 13.88
CA ASN A 100 -5.61 -21.64 13.09
C ASN A 100 -6.50 -20.40 13.33
N LYS A 101 -6.50 -19.90 14.57
CA LYS A 101 -7.24 -18.69 14.95
C LYS A 101 -6.66 -17.44 14.30
N GLU A 102 -5.34 -17.28 14.32
CA GLU A 102 -4.65 -16.14 13.69
C GLU A 102 -4.75 -16.22 12.17
N PHE A 103 -4.57 -17.41 11.58
CA PHE A 103 -4.75 -17.62 10.15
C PHE A 103 -6.14 -17.19 9.68
N SER A 104 -7.19 -17.63 10.39
CA SER A 104 -8.57 -17.23 10.12
C SER A 104 -8.82 -15.73 10.30
N ALA A 105 -8.07 -15.06 11.19
CA ALA A 105 -8.17 -13.62 11.39
C ALA A 105 -7.52 -12.85 10.23
N VAL A 106 -6.35 -13.31 9.75
CA VAL A 106 -5.64 -12.68 8.64
C VAL A 106 -6.37 -12.90 7.31
N GLU A 107 -7.00 -14.05 7.09
CA GLU A 107 -7.82 -14.31 5.91
C GLU A 107 -9.00 -13.32 5.81
N LYS A 108 -9.62 -12.98 6.95
CA LYS A 108 -10.71 -11.99 7.01
C LYS A 108 -10.27 -10.56 6.67
N LEU A 109 -8.96 -10.27 6.70
CA LEU A 109 -8.43 -8.98 6.24
C LEU A 109 -8.39 -8.89 4.70
N GLY A 110 -8.77 -9.96 3.99
CA GLY A 110 -8.71 -10.03 2.53
C GLY A 110 -7.29 -10.25 2.00
N ALA A 111 -6.34 -10.60 2.87
CA ALA A 111 -4.99 -10.96 2.46
C ALA A 111 -5.02 -12.27 1.66
N PRO A 112 -4.37 -12.36 0.49
CA PRO A 112 -4.40 -13.54 -0.37
C PRO A 112 -3.45 -14.66 0.15
N LEU A 113 -3.66 -15.11 1.39
CA LEU A 113 -2.77 -16.05 2.08
C LEU A 113 -2.58 -17.37 1.32
N HIS A 114 -3.64 -17.87 0.69
CA HIS A 114 -3.62 -19.12 -0.07
C HIS A 114 -2.76 -19.03 -1.33
N LEU A 115 -2.63 -17.84 -1.94
CA LEU A 115 -1.76 -17.66 -3.10
C LEU A 115 -0.27 -17.69 -2.71
N ILE A 116 0.03 -17.24 -1.49
CA ILE A 116 1.40 -17.14 -0.98
C ILE A 116 1.88 -18.52 -0.50
N ASN A 117 1.03 -19.28 0.20
CA ASN A 117 1.39 -20.61 0.71
C ASN A 117 1.49 -21.71 -0.38
N THR A 118 0.96 -21.47 -1.58
CA THR A 118 0.97 -22.46 -2.67
C THR A 118 2.21 -22.33 -3.57
N ALA A 119 3.02 -21.28 -3.40
CA ALA A 119 4.29 -21.15 -4.11
C ALA A 119 5.30 -22.13 -3.52
N LYS A 120 5.66 -23.15 -4.30
CA LYS A 120 6.76 -24.06 -3.98
C LYS A 120 8.05 -23.22 -3.95
N ASP A 121 8.82 -23.29 -2.85
CA ASP A 121 10.16 -22.69 -2.81
C ASP A 121 10.98 -23.25 -4.00
N ALA A 122 11.65 -22.33 -4.70
CA ALA A 122 12.41 -22.60 -5.92
C ALA A 122 13.72 -23.36 -5.62
#